data_AF-A0A0F9VER1-F1
#
_entry.id   AF-A0A0F9VER1-F1
#
_cell.length_a   1.000
_cell.length_b   1.000
_cell.length_c   1.000
_cell.angle_alpha   90.00
_cell.angle_beta   90.00
_cell.angle_gamma   90.00
#
_symmetry.space_group_name_H-M   'P 1'
#
loop_
_entity.id
_entity.type
_entity.pdbx_description
1 polymer ?
#
loop_
_entity_poly.entity_id
_entity_poly.type
_entity_poly.pdbx_seq_one_letter_code
_entity_poly.pdbx_strand_id
1 'polypeptide(L)'
;MSTSIIHRGRVLWTNEPWRRRKPLSPVVDDKYILPVTYDPPKPPAIGGTYYDENEDLRYRITGPLDPLQGWCIIDTLVKHYKLPAKVIHKWARMGLIDPAIEHGSAVRRYYVRNPREVEKRARVLRAKIRVKSKDTLNLRRLMRSTGMLRSL
;
A
#
# COMPACT_ATOMS: atom_id res chain seq x y z
N MET A 1 -29.75 37.57 -6.83
CA MET A 1 -28.81 37.78 -5.70
C MET A 1 -27.86 36.61 -5.66
N SER A 2 -26.58 36.85 -5.96
CA SER A 2 -25.52 35.83 -5.98
C SER A 2 -24.82 35.80 -4.62
N THR A 3 -24.87 34.67 -3.92
CA THR A 3 -24.11 34.45 -2.68
C THR A 3 -22.82 33.71 -2.99
N SER A 4 -21.68 34.31 -2.64
CA SER A 4 -20.36 33.69 -2.75
C SER A 4 -20.05 32.86 -1.51
N ILE A 5 -19.47 31.68 -1.70
CA ILE A 5 -18.97 30.82 -0.61
C ILE A 5 -17.47 30.63 -0.83
N ILE A 6 -16.67 30.87 0.21
CA ILE A 6 -15.22 30.68 0.19
C ILE A 6 -14.91 29.29 0.77
N HIS A 7 -14.33 28.40 -0.03
CA HIS A 7 -13.88 27.10 0.43
C HIS A 7 -12.41 26.87 0.01
N ARG A 8 -11.53 26.60 1.00
CA ARG A 8 -10.08 26.36 0.81
C ARG A 8 -9.38 27.47 -0.02
N GLY A 9 -9.69 28.73 0.29
CA GLY A 9 -9.08 29.89 -0.37
C GLY A 9 -9.54 30.12 -1.82
N ARG A 10 -10.55 29.39 -2.30
CA ARG A 10 -11.17 29.60 -3.62
C ARG A 10 -12.61 30.08 -3.44
N VAL A 11 -12.98 31.11 -4.20
CA VAL A 11 -14.34 31.64 -4.24
C VAL A 11 -15.13 30.83 -5.26
N LEU A 12 -16.19 30.15 -4.83
CA LEU A 12 -17.10 29.43 -5.72
C LEU A 12 -18.37 30.26 -5.90
N TRP A 13 -18.75 30.49 -7.16
CA TRP A 13 -20.00 31.13 -7.54
C TRP A 13 -21.00 30.05 -7.96
N THR A 14 -22.16 30.00 -7.29
CA THR A 14 -23.24 29.08 -7.66
C THR A 14 -24.45 29.90 -8.10
N ASN A 15 -24.97 29.62 -9.30
CA ASN A 15 -26.14 30.30 -9.88
C ASN A 15 -27.46 29.52 -9.69
N GLU A 16 -27.51 28.50 -8.83
CA GLU A 16 -28.73 27.71 -8.66
C GLU A 16 -29.69 28.31 -7.62
N PRO A 17 -30.96 28.54 -7.98
CA PRO A 17 -31.99 28.92 -7.03
C PRO A 17 -32.43 27.68 -6.22
N TRP A 18 -31.98 27.62 -4.96
CA TRP A 18 -32.33 26.58 -3.99
C TRP A 18 -33.84 26.47 -3.84
N ARG A 19 -34.44 25.39 -4.38
CA ARG A 19 -35.81 24.97 -4.01
C ARG A 19 -35.84 24.76 -2.50
N ARG A 20 -36.69 25.53 -1.80
CA ARG A 20 -37.07 25.30 -0.40
C ARG A 20 -37.55 23.84 -0.26
N ARG A 21 -36.67 22.95 0.20
CA ARG A 21 -37.08 21.64 0.71
C ARG A 21 -37.85 21.89 1.99
N LYS A 22 -39.09 21.38 2.06
CA LYS A 22 -39.93 21.39 3.27
C LYS A 22 -39.10 20.86 4.45
N PRO A 23 -39.24 21.40 5.67
CA PRO A 23 -38.60 20.82 6.84
C PRO A 23 -39.14 19.39 7.02
N LEU A 24 -38.25 18.40 6.94
CA LEU A 24 -38.55 17.04 7.38
C LEU A 24 -38.86 17.11 8.87
N SER A 25 -40.03 16.59 9.27
CA SER A 25 -40.39 16.42 10.67
C SER A 25 -39.36 15.56 11.39
N PRO A 26 -38.98 15.87 12.65
CA PRO A 26 -38.11 15.01 13.42
C PRO A 26 -38.92 13.78 13.85
N VAL A 27 -38.70 12.66 13.18
CA VAL A 27 -39.06 11.33 13.69
C VAL A 27 -37.74 10.65 13.99
N VAL A 28 -37.26 10.74 15.22
CA VAL A 28 -36.27 9.80 15.73
C VAL A 28 -36.62 9.53 17.19
N ASP A 29 -37.04 8.29 17.45
CA ASP A 29 -37.12 7.71 18.77
C ASP A 29 -35.78 7.89 19.49
N ASP A 30 -35.82 8.53 20.67
CA ASP A 30 -34.71 8.57 21.62
C ASP A 30 -34.47 7.18 22.23
N LYS A 31 -33.94 6.26 21.42
CA LYS A 31 -33.14 5.17 21.95
C LYS A 31 -31.72 5.68 22.05
N TYR A 32 -31.32 6.08 23.25
CA TYR A 32 -29.93 6.37 23.61
C TYR A 32 -29.03 5.23 23.12
N ILE A 33 -28.42 5.41 21.94
CA ILE A 33 -27.30 4.61 21.50
C ILE A 33 -26.16 5.06 22.41
N LEU A 34 -25.91 4.28 23.47
CA LEU A 34 -24.68 4.43 24.24
C LEU A 34 -23.52 4.41 23.24
N PRO A 35 -22.55 5.36 23.32
CA PRO A 35 -21.40 5.31 22.45
C PRO A 35 -20.74 3.96 22.66
N VAL A 36 -20.69 3.14 21.61
CA VAL A 36 -19.92 1.91 21.64
C VAL A 36 -18.49 2.35 21.91
N THR A 37 -18.02 2.15 23.15
CA THR A 37 -16.63 2.35 23.52
C THR A 37 -15.83 1.35 22.71
N TYR A 38 -15.33 1.80 21.56
CA TYR A 38 -14.36 1.06 20.78
C TYR A 38 -13.06 1.14 21.57
N ASP A 39 -12.78 0.11 22.36
CA ASP A 39 -11.47 -0.07 22.93
C ASP A 39 -10.52 -0.36 21.77
N PRO A 40 -9.59 0.56 21.42
CA PRO A 40 -8.65 0.28 20.36
C PRO A 40 -7.83 -0.95 20.74
N PRO A 41 -7.54 -1.86 19.78
CA PRO A 41 -6.75 -3.04 20.06
C PRO A 41 -5.44 -2.61 20.71
N LYS A 42 -5.11 -3.22 21.86
CA LYS A 42 -3.90 -2.92 22.60
C LYS A 42 -2.69 -3.08 21.67
N PRO A 43 -1.80 -2.07 21.57
CA PRO A 43 -0.62 -2.19 20.71
C PRO A 43 0.20 -3.39 21.18
N PRO A 44 0.74 -4.17 20.23
CA PRO A 44 1.41 -5.39 20.60
C PRO A 44 2.70 -5.07 21.34
N ALA A 45 3.04 -5.90 22.33
CA ALA A 45 4.15 -5.65 23.24
C ALA A 45 5.50 -5.60 22.50
N ILE A 46 6.40 -4.73 22.97
CA ILE A 46 7.78 -4.67 22.48
C ILE A 46 8.44 -6.05 22.64
N GLY A 47 9.12 -6.52 21.59
CA GLY A 47 9.74 -7.85 21.55
C GLY A 47 8.82 -8.97 21.08
N GLY A 48 7.53 -8.68 20.86
CA GLY A 48 6.59 -9.61 20.26
C GLY A 48 6.76 -9.78 18.75
N THR A 49 5.93 -10.64 18.18
CA THR A 49 5.75 -10.75 16.72
C THR A 49 4.30 -10.47 16.36
N TYR A 50 4.10 -9.78 15.23
CA TYR A 50 2.80 -9.51 14.65
C TYR A 50 2.70 -10.22 13.30
N TYR A 51 1.68 -11.04 13.10
CA TYR A 51 1.43 -11.69 11.81
C TYR A 51 0.38 -10.89 11.02
N ASP A 52 0.73 -10.52 9.79
CA ASP A 52 -0.17 -9.88 8.86
C ASP A 52 -0.66 -10.89 7.83
N GLU A 53 -1.96 -11.20 7.88
CA GLU A 53 -2.62 -12.15 6.99
C GLU A 53 -2.67 -11.67 5.53
N ASN A 54 -2.71 -10.35 5.31
CA ASN A 54 -2.81 -9.80 3.95
C ASN A 54 -1.50 -9.95 3.19
N GLU A 55 -0.38 -9.84 3.90
CA GLU A 55 0.97 -9.88 3.33
C GLU A 55 1.64 -11.24 3.53
N ASP A 56 1.04 -12.12 4.33
CA ASP A 56 1.58 -13.40 4.78
C ASP A 56 2.98 -13.23 5.38
N LEU A 57 3.12 -12.28 6.31
CA LEU A 57 4.41 -11.88 6.90
C LEU A 57 4.34 -11.76 8.41
N ARG A 58 5.40 -12.23 9.08
CA ARG A 58 5.61 -12.01 10.52
C ARG A 58 6.56 -10.84 10.72
N TYR A 59 6.07 -9.78 11.34
CA TYR A 59 6.83 -8.59 11.73
C TYR A 59 7.33 -8.74 13.16
N ARG A 60 8.57 -8.33 13.41
CA ARG A 60 9.07 -8.15 14.77
C ARG A 60 8.65 -6.77 15.28
N ILE A 61 8.13 -6.69 16.49
CA ILE A 61 7.79 -5.41 17.11
C ILE A 61 8.98 -4.92 17.93
N THR A 62 9.53 -3.77 17.58
CA THR A 62 10.75 -3.24 18.19
C THR A 62 10.57 -1.80 18.63
N GLY A 63 11.59 -1.26 19.30
CA GLY A 63 11.72 0.18 19.50
C GLY A 63 11.97 0.95 18.19
N PRO A 64 12.44 2.20 18.29
CA PRO A 64 12.65 3.07 17.14
C PRO A 64 13.53 2.43 16.07
N LEU A 65 13.05 2.46 14.83
CA LEU A 65 13.74 1.89 13.68
C LEU A 65 14.42 3.02 12.89
N ASP A 66 15.72 3.21 13.06
CA ASP A 66 16.46 4.34 12.46
C ASP A 66 16.76 4.12 10.96
N PRO A 67 16.36 5.04 10.04
CA PRO A 67 16.77 4.99 8.64
C PRO A 67 18.28 4.93 8.40
N LEU A 68 19.07 5.59 9.24
CA LEU A 68 20.53 5.64 9.11
C LEU A 68 21.18 4.29 9.37
N GLN A 69 20.51 3.42 10.13
CA GLN A 69 20.93 2.05 10.36
C GLN A 69 20.49 1.09 9.24
N GLY A 70 19.91 1.61 8.15
CA GLY A 70 19.51 0.83 6.98
C GLY A 70 18.06 0.32 7.00
N TRP A 71 17.24 0.77 7.96
CA TRP A 71 15.81 0.49 7.96
C TRP A 71 15.09 1.35 6.92
N CYS A 72 14.27 0.74 6.07
CA CYS A 72 13.56 1.48 5.05
C CYS A 72 12.14 0.94 4.81
N ILE A 73 11.29 1.77 4.22
CA ILE A 73 9.95 1.35 3.79
C ILE A 73 10.04 0.49 2.53
N ILE A 74 9.00 -0.30 2.28
CA ILE A 74 8.97 -1.20 1.12
C ILE A 74 9.15 -0.48 -0.22
N ASP A 75 8.58 0.71 -0.36
CA ASP A 75 8.68 1.50 -1.59
C ASP A 75 10.13 1.83 -1.95
N THR A 76 10.98 2.05 -0.94
CA THR A 76 12.40 2.28 -1.14
C THR A 76 13.07 1.04 -1.72
N LEU A 77 12.76 -0.16 -1.19
CA LEU A 77 13.29 -1.43 -1.69
C LEU A 77 12.80 -1.74 -3.11
N VAL A 78 11.51 -1.49 -3.38
CA VAL A 78 10.90 -1.66 -4.71
C VAL A 78 11.60 -0.78 -5.73
N LYS A 79 11.81 0.50 -5.42
CA LYS A 79 12.53 1.45 -6.28
C LYS A 79 14.00 1.07 -6.47
N HIS A 80 14.69 0.71 -5.39
CA HIS A 80 16.11 0.36 -5.40
C HIS A 80 16.38 -0.89 -6.24
N TYR A 81 15.65 -1.99 -5.98
CA TYR A 81 15.86 -3.25 -6.69
C TYR A 81 15.12 -3.35 -8.02
N LYS A 82 14.18 -2.44 -8.30
CA LYS A 82 13.29 -2.46 -9.48
C LYS A 82 12.50 -3.77 -9.57
N LEU A 83 11.96 -4.20 -8.44
CA LEU A 83 11.20 -5.45 -8.29
C LEU A 83 9.85 -5.17 -7.61
N PRO A 84 8.80 -5.93 -7.95
CA PRO A 84 7.49 -5.73 -7.32
C PRO A 84 7.52 -6.11 -5.84
N ALA A 85 6.69 -5.43 -5.03
CA ALA A 85 6.58 -5.66 -3.58
C ALA A 85 6.38 -7.13 -3.20
N LYS A 86 5.61 -7.89 -4.00
CA LYS A 86 5.40 -9.34 -3.79
C LYS A 86 6.70 -10.14 -3.74
N VAL A 87 7.73 -9.76 -4.50
CA VAL A 87 9.05 -10.42 -4.49
C VAL A 87 9.82 -10.05 -3.22
N ILE A 88 9.73 -8.79 -2.79
CA ILE A 88 10.34 -8.33 -1.54
C ILE A 88 9.72 -9.05 -0.34
N HIS A 89 8.39 -9.19 -0.30
CA HIS A 89 7.68 -9.97 0.73
C HIS A 89 8.10 -11.45 0.71
N LYS A 90 8.28 -12.04 -0.48
CA LYS A 90 8.80 -13.41 -0.59
C LYS A 90 10.20 -13.52 0.01
N TRP A 91 11.08 -12.54 -0.19
CA TRP A 91 12.41 -12.53 0.41
C TRP A 91 12.40 -12.32 1.92
N ALA A 92 11.45 -11.52 2.43
CA ALA A 92 11.23 -11.39 3.86
C ALA A 92 10.78 -12.72 4.50
N ARG A 93 9.85 -13.46 3.87
CA ARG A 93 9.49 -14.83 4.31
C ARG A 93 10.66 -15.81 4.31
N MET A 94 11.60 -15.65 3.38
CA MET A 94 12.82 -16.47 3.31
C MET A 94 13.90 -16.05 4.31
N GLY A 95 13.70 -14.97 5.09
CA GLY A 95 14.66 -14.47 6.07
C GLY A 95 15.81 -13.64 5.48
N LEU A 96 15.75 -13.23 4.21
CA LEU A 96 16.77 -12.37 3.60
C LEU A 96 16.60 -10.89 4.00
N ILE A 97 15.36 -10.52 4.31
CA ILE A 97 14.96 -9.19 4.72
C ILE A 97 14.27 -9.36 6.08
N ASP A 98 14.63 -8.52 7.04
CA ASP A 98 14.01 -8.47 8.37
C ASP A 98 12.84 -7.47 8.35
N PRO A 99 11.58 -7.94 8.38
CA PRO A 99 10.43 -7.06 8.53
C PRO A 99 10.23 -6.71 10.02
N ALA A 100 10.10 -5.43 10.32
CA ALA A 100 9.83 -4.94 11.67
C ALA A 100 8.78 -3.81 11.68
N ILE A 101 8.11 -3.66 12.81
CA ILE A 101 7.18 -2.57 13.08
C ILE A 101 7.65 -1.88 14.35
N GLU A 102 7.67 -0.55 14.31
CA GLU A 102 7.96 0.27 15.48
C GLU A 102 6.77 0.26 16.45
N HIS A 103 7.02 0.04 17.74
CA HIS A 103 5.98 -0.02 18.74
C HIS A 103 5.17 1.28 18.79
N GLY A 104 3.84 1.16 18.80
CA GLY A 104 2.92 2.32 18.76
C GLY A 104 2.79 2.97 17.38
N SER A 105 3.43 2.41 16.34
CA SER A 105 3.37 2.91 14.97
C SER A 105 2.78 1.86 14.03
N ALA A 106 2.03 2.29 13.03
CA ALA A 106 1.58 1.44 11.93
C ALA A 106 2.65 1.31 10.81
N VAL A 107 3.79 1.98 10.97
CA VAL A 107 4.83 2.02 9.93
C VAL A 107 5.64 0.72 9.94
N ARG A 108 5.51 -0.04 8.85
CA ARG A 108 6.33 -1.22 8.56
C ARG A 108 7.65 -0.79 7.95
N ARG A 109 8.76 -1.30 8.50
CA ARG A 109 10.10 -1.12 7.94
C ARG A 109 10.79 -2.45 7.70
N TYR A 110 11.77 -2.41 6.83
CA TYR A 110 12.48 -3.56 6.32
C TYR A 110 13.97 -3.28 6.39
N TYR A 111 14.73 -4.26 6.88
CA TYR A 111 16.18 -4.23 6.91
C TYR A 111 16.75 -5.36 6.06
N VAL A 112 17.67 -5.03 5.15
CA VAL A 112 18.30 -6.03 4.28
C VAL A 112 19.49 -6.63 5.01
N ARG A 113 19.36 -7.88 5.48
CA ARG A 113 20.42 -8.56 6.27
C ARG A 113 21.70 -8.76 5.48
N ASN A 114 21.59 -9.16 4.21
CA ASN A 114 22.72 -9.37 3.32
C ASN A 114 22.48 -8.69 1.96
N PRO A 115 22.90 -7.43 1.80
CA PRO A 115 22.68 -6.66 0.57
C PRO A 115 23.27 -7.32 -0.69
N ARG A 116 24.43 -7.99 -0.55
CA ARG A 116 25.12 -8.64 -1.68
C ARG A 116 24.32 -9.81 -2.23
N GLU A 117 23.76 -10.63 -1.35
CA GLU A 117 22.96 -11.77 -1.76
C GLU A 117 21.64 -11.34 -2.41
N VAL A 118 20.98 -10.35 -1.79
CA VAL A 118 19.74 -9.77 -2.33
C VAL A 118 19.97 -9.18 -3.71
N GLU A 119 21.06 -8.44 -3.92
CA GLU A 119 21.39 -7.88 -5.23
C GLU A 119 21.69 -8.95 -6.28
N LYS A 120 22.42 -10.02 -5.92
CA LYS A 120 22.67 -11.16 -6.82
C LYS A 120 21.36 -11.80 -7.29
N ARG A 121 20.42 -12.04 -6.35
CA ARG A 121 19.09 -12.59 -6.66
C ARG A 121 18.25 -11.61 -7.47
N ALA A 122 18.30 -10.32 -7.15
CA ALA A 122 17.60 -9.27 -7.89
C ALA A 122 18.04 -9.22 -9.34
N ARG A 123 19.35 -9.29 -9.60
CA ARG A 123 19.92 -9.33 -10.95
C ARG A 123 19.39 -10.50 -11.77
N VAL A 124 19.38 -11.70 -11.20
CA VAL A 124 18.87 -12.91 -11.88
C VAL A 124 17.38 -12.77 -12.20
N LEU A 125 16.56 -12.29 -11.25
CA LEU A 125 15.12 -12.11 -11.50
C LEU A 125 14.84 -11.04 -12.55
N ARG A 126 15.55 -9.91 -12.51
CA ARG A 126 15.42 -8.85 -13.53
C ARG A 126 15.75 -9.38 -14.93
N ALA A 127 16.80 -10.20 -15.06
CA ALA A 127 17.15 -10.84 -16.33
C ALA A 127 16.01 -11.75 -16.83
N LYS A 128 15.45 -12.61 -15.95
CA LYS A 128 14.32 -13.49 -16.30
C LYS A 128 13.07 -12.72 -16.72
N ILE A 129 12.72 -11.65 -16.01
CA ILE A 129 11.57 -10.79 -16.35
C ILE A 129 11.78 -10.16 -17.74
N ARG A 130 12.99 -9.65 -18.02
CA ARG A 130 13.33 -9.05 -19.32
C ARG A 130 13.19 -10.03 -20.48
N VAL A 131 13.64 -11.28 -20.31
CA VAL A 131 13.51 -12.33 -21.34
C VAL A 131 12.05 -12.64 -21.61
N LYS A 132 11.25 -12.90 -20.56
CA LYS A 132 9.82 -13.18 -20.70
C LYS A 132 9.04 -12.06 -21.40
N SER A 133 9.39 -10.80 -21.11
CA SER A 133 8.80 -9.64 -21.79
C SER A 133 9.16 -9.57 -23.28
N LYS A 134 10.37 -9.97 -23.67
CA LYS A 134 10.77 -10.06 -25.08
C LYS A 134 10.03 -11.18 -25.81
N ASP A 135 9.94 -12.36 -25.19
CA ASP A 135 9.27 -13.51 -25.80
C ASP A 135 7.79 -13.23 -26.04
N THR A 136 7.12 -12.60 -25.08
CA THR A 136 5.72 -12.18 -25.22
C THR A 136 5.53 -11.10 -26.28
N LEU A 137 6.45 -10.15 -26.42
CA LEU A 137 6.43 -9.16 -27.50
C LEU A 137 6.64 -9.81 -28.87
N ASN A 138 7.59 -10.73 -28.98
CA ASN A 138 7.87 -11.46 -30.22
C ASN A 138 6.69 -12.34 -30.63
N LEU A 139 6.07 -13.04 -29.67
CA LEU A 139 4.86 -13.84 -29.90
C LEU A 139 3.72 -12.95 -30.41
N ARG A 140 3.47 -11.80 -29.77
CA ARG A 140 2.44 -10.84 -30.22
C ARG A 140 2.72 -10.31 -31.62
N ARG A 141 3.99 -10.05 -31.97
CA ARG A 141 4.38 -9.64 -33.34
C ARG A 141 4.09 -10.75 -34.34
N LEU A 142 4.47 -11.99 -34.04
CA LEU A 142 4.23 -13.15 -34.89
C LEU A 142 2.72 -13.42 -35.09
N MET A 143 1.93 -13.33 -34.03
CA MET A 143 0.47 -13.52 -34.10
C MET A 143 -0.23 -12.41 -34.91
N ARG A 144 0.32 -11.18 -34.91
CA ARG A 144 -0.17 -10.09 -35.78
C ARG A 144 0.21 -10.32 -37.24
N SER A 145 1.44 -10.75 -37.54
CA SER A 145 1.88 -10.99 -38.92
C SER A 145 1.20 -12.20 -39.57
N THR A 146 0.73 -13.16 -38.77
CA THR A 146 0.01 -14.36 -39.24
C THR A 146 -1.51 -14.20 -39.27
N GLY A 147 -2.04 -13.01 -38.93
CA GLY A 147 -3.48 -12.76 -38.94
C GLY A 147 -4.29 -13.47 -37.85
N MET A 148 -3.62 -14.08 -36.85
CA MET A 148 -4.26 -14.81 -35.74
C MET A 148 -4.83 -13.90 -34.65
N LEU A 149 -4.35 -12.66 -34.55
CA LEU A 149 -4.94 -11.63 -33.68
C LEU A 149 -5.99 -10.83 -34.45
N ARG A 150 -7.17 -11.42 -34.68
CA ARG A 150 -8.35 -10.66 -35.11
C ARG A 150 -8.94 -9.95 -33.89
N SER A 151 -9.13 -8.64 -34.03
CA SER A 151 -9.68 -7.71 -33.04
C SER A 151 -10.99 -8.24 -32.43
N LEU A 152 -10.99 -8.40 -31.10
CA LEU A 152 -12.19 -8.32 -30.26
C LEU A 152 -12.38 -6.88 -29.81
#